data_AF-A0A127EWR4-F1
#
_entry.id   AF-A0A127EWR4-F1
#
_cell.length_a   1.000
_cell.length_b   1.000
_cell.length_c   1.000
_cell.angle_alpha   90.00
_cell.angle_beta   90.00
_cell.angle_gamma   90.00
#
_symmetry.space_group_name_H-M   'P 1'
#
loop_
_entity.id
_entity.type
_entity.pdbx_description
1 polymer ?
#
loop_
_entity_poly.entity_id
_entity_poly.type
_entity_poly.pdbx_seq_one_letter_code
_entity_poly.pdbx_strand_id
1 'polypeptide(L)'
;MLAADLAFLAALAVMIGANLYFAPKVGGRIAMQWGFDGKPTWYAPKRVAMWGMVALALMVRLLIYFAMTYTPERVHGPEIGLLLASIIIAAVHIGILAVAARKP
;
A
#
# COMPACT_ATOMS: atom_id res chain seq x y z
N MET A 1 3.86 20.05 2.65
CA MET A 1 4.56 18.80 2.22
C MET A 1 5.02 17.98 3.42
N LEU A 2 5.77 18.57 4.36
CA LEU A 2 6.37 17.84 5.50
C LEU A 2 5.41 16.89 6.25
N ALA A 3 4.20 17.35 6.60
CA ALA A 3 3.24 16.50 7.31
C ALA A 3 2.78 15.29 6.49
N ALA A 4 2.49 15.47 5.20
CA ALA A 4 2.08 14.39 4.31
C ALA A 4 3.23 13.41 4.02
N ASP A 5 4.46 13.92 3.92
CA ASP A 5 5.66 13.09 3.78
C ASP A 5 5.92 12.24 5.04
N LEU A 6 5.78 12.82 6.22
CA LEU A 6 5.87 12.08 7.48
C LEU A 6 4.77 11.02 7.60
N ALA A 7 3.54 11.34 7.20
CA ALA A 7 2.45 10.36 7.17
C ALA A 7 2.74 9.20 6.20
N PHE A 8 3.29 9.50 5.02
CA PHE A 8 3.72 8.48 4.06
C PHE A 8 4.84 7.60 4.63
N LEU A 9 5.85 8.19 5.26
CA LEU A 9 6.93 7.43 5.90
C LEU A 9 6.43 6.54 7.04
N ALA A 10 5.51 7.06 7.87
CA ALA A 10 4.87 6.29 8.92
C ALA A 10 4.06 5.11 8.34
N ALA A 11 3.26 5.35 7.29
CA ALA A 11 2.53 4.30 6.59
C ALA A 11 3.47 3.22 6.03
N LEU A 12 4.58 3.63 5.41
CA LEU A 12 5.59 2.71 4.88
C LEU A 12 6.20 1.84 5.98
N ALA A 13 6.61 2.46 7.10
CA ALA A 13 7.17 1.74 8.24
C ALA A 13 6.15 0.74 8.82
N VAL A 14 4.89 1.13 8.93
CA VAL A 14 3.79 0.27 9.38
C VAL A 14 3.58 -0.90 8.41
N MET A 15 3.56 -0.67 7.10
CA MET A 15 3.41 -1.74 6.10
C MET A 15 4.58 -2.72 6.13
N ILE A 16 5.80 -2.23 6.26
CA ILE A 16 7.01 -3.06 6.39
C ILE A 16 6.94 -3.87 7.68
N GLY A 17 6.61 -3.24 8.81
CA GLY A 17 6.43 -3.91 10.10
C GLY A 17 5.34 -4.99 10.04
N ALA A 18 4.21 -4.69 9.41
CA ALA A 18 3.13 -5.65 9.19
C ALA A 18 3.61 -6.83 8.33
N ASN A 19 4.37 -6.58 7.25
CA ASN A 19 4.96 -7.66 6.46
C ASN A 19 5.81 -8.58 7.32
N LEU A 20 6.73 -8.02 8.12
CA LEU A 20 7.60 -8.82 8.98
C LEU A 20 6.80 -9.61 10.03
N TYR A 21 5.79 -8.99 10.63
CA TYR A 21 4.94 -9.61 11.65
C TYR A 21 4.03 -10.73 11.13
N PHE A 22 3.47 -10.56 9.93
CA PHE A 22 2.57 -11.52 9.30
C PHE A 22 3.30 -12.55 8.42
N ALA A 23 4.57 -12.31 8.07
CA ALA A 23 5.39 -13.25 7.29
C ALA A 23 5.28 -14.70 7.78
N PRO A 24 5.42 -15.06 9.07
CA PRO A 24 5.32 -16.45 9.48
C PRO A 24 3.88 -16.99 9.52
N LYS A 25 2.85 -16.12 9.48
CA LYS A 25 1.44 -16.47 9.70
C LYS A 25 0.64 -16.65 8.41
N VAL A 26 1.18 -16.19 7.29
CA VAL A 26 0.47 -16.23 6.01
C VAL A 26 1.00 -17.36 5.13
N GLY A 27 0.08 -18.09 4.50
CA GLY A 27 0.38 -19.19 3.58
C GLY A 27 1.15 -18.78 2.32
N GLY A 28 1.41 -19.74 1.43
CA GLY A 28 2.25 -19.54 0.24
C GLY A 28 1.65 -18.61 -0.82
N ARG A 29 0.32 -18.42 -0.82
CA ARG A 29 -0.39 -17.55 -1.75
C ARG A 29 -1.47 -16.75 -1.02
N ILE A 30 -1.68 -15.50 -1.45
CA ILE A 30 -2.67 -14.59 -0.88
C ILE A 30 -3.69 -14.23 -1.96
N ALA A 31 -4.98 -14.29 -1.62
CA ALA A 31 -6.07 -13.86 -2.49
C ALA A 31 -5.99 -12.34 -2.71
N MET A 32 -6.06 -11.92 -3.98
CA MET A 32 -6.00 -10.52 -4.39
C MET A 32 -7.30 -10.13 -5.08
N GLN A 33 -7.80 -8.94 -4.76
CA GLN A 33 -9.06 -8.41 -5.26
C GLN A 33 -8.81 -7.09 -5.99
N TRP A 34 -9.04 -7.09 -7.30
CA TRP A 34 -8.91 -5.90 -8.15
C TRP A 34 -10.25 -5.44 -8.76
N GLY A 35 -11.29 -6.27 -8.68
CA GLY A 35 -12.62 -5.94 -9.18
C GLY A 35 -13.42 -5.05 -8.22
N PHE A 36 -14.73 -4.96 -8.41
CA PHE A 36 -15.65 -4.28 -7.48
C PHE A 36 -16.65 -5.24 -6.81
N ASP A 37 -16.57 -6.53 -7.12
CA ASP A 37 -17.48 -7.57 -6.64
C ASP A 37 -17.07 -8.16 -5.28
N GLY A 38 -15.95 -7.69 -4.71
CA GLY A 38 -15.39 -8.19 -3.44
C GLY A 38 -14.81 -9.60 -3.51
N LYS A 39 -14.77 -10.25 -4.69
CA LYS A 39 -14.27 -11.62 -4.84
C LYS A 39 -12.79 -11.64 -5.18
N PRO A 40 -12.04 -12.67 -4.76
CA PRO A 40 -10.68 -12.89 -5.24
C PRO A 40 -10.64 -12.94 -6.77
N THR A 41 -9.89 -12.05 -7.37
CA THR A 41 -9.64 -12.00 -8.82
C THR A 41 -8.49 -12.93 -9.23
N TRP A 42 -7.51 -13.13 -8.34
CA TRP A 42 -6.41 -14.07 -8.51
C TRP A 42 -5.71 -14.32 -7.17
N TYR A 43 -4.74 -15.24 -7.16
CA TYR A 43 -3.91 -15.53 -5.98
C TYR A 43 -2.46 -15.19 -6.27
N ALA A 44 -1.90 -14.23 -5.54
CA ALA A 44 -0.52 -13.82 -5.69
C ALA A 44 0.42 -14.68 -4.84
N PRO A 45 1.66 -14.97 -5.31
CA PRO A 45 2.69 -15.53 -4.46
C PRO A 45 2.92 -14.64 -3.23
N LYS A 46 3.15 -15.24 -2.06
CA LYS A 46 3.34 -14.54 -0.78
C LYS A 46 4.23 -13.30 -0.86
N ARG A 47 5.41 -13.42 -1.48
CA ARG A 47 6.36 -12.31 -1.64
C ARG A 47 5.77 -11.14 -2.42
N VAL A 48 5.06 -11.43 -3.51
CA VAL A 48 4.44 -10.42 -4.37
C VAL A 48 3.30 -9.72 -3.63
N ALA A 49 2.44 -10.47 -2.94
CA ALA A 49 1.33 -9.89 -2.20
C ALA A 49 1.78 -9.00 -1.03
N MET A 50 2.84 -9.41 -0.32
CA MET A 50 3.34 -8.64 0.83
C MET A 50 4.13 -7.40 0.40
N TRP A 51 5.03 -7.53 -0.57
CA TRP A 51 5.94 -6.44 -0.95
C TRP A 51 5.46 -5.61 -2.14
N GLY A 52 4.55 -6.14 -2.95
CA GLY A 52 4.02 -5.45 -4.13
C GLY A 52 3.33 -4.13 -3.78
N MET A 53 2.56 -4.08 -2.68
CA MET A 53 1.91 -2.85 -2.24
C MET A 53 2.91 -1.81 -1.71
N VAL A 54 4.00 -2.24 -1.06
CA VAL A 54 5.08 -1.33 -0.63
C VAL A 54 5.76 -0.73 -1.85
N ALA A 55 6.10 -1.55 -2.85
CA ALA A 55 6.70 -1.10 -4.10
C ALA A 55 5.77 -0.16 -4.87
N LEU A 56 4.48 -0.49 -4.97
CA LEU A 56 3.47 0.35 -5.62
C LEU A 56 3.34 1.72 -4.93
N ALA A 57 3.29 1.75 -3.60
CA ALA A 57 3.21 3.00 -2.84
C ALA A 57 4.43 3.90 -3.10
N LEU A 58 5.64 3.33 -3.15
CA LEU A 58 6.86 4.07 -3.50
C LEU A 58 6.83 4.59 -4.93
N MET A 59 6.40 3.78 -5.90
CA MET A 59 6.27 4.21 -7.30
C MET A 59 5.26 5.34 -7.45
N VAL A 60 4.11 5.26 -6.78
CA VAL A 60 3.10 6.33 -6.79
C VAL A 60 3.66 7.61 -6.14
N ARG A 61 4.36 7.51 -5.01
CA ARG A 61 4.99 8.66 -4.37
C ARG A 61 6.04 9.33 -5.27
N LEU A 62 6.81 8.52 -6.00
CA LEU A 62 7.79 9.00 -6.97
C LEU A 62 7.11 9.67 -8.17
N LEU A 63 6.01 9.10 -8.67
CA LEU A 63 5.22 9.71 -9.74
C LEU A 63 4.63 11.06 -9.31
N ILE A 64 4.10 11.17 -8.08
CA ILE A 64 3.61 12.43 -7.53
C ILE A 64 4.74 13.45 -7.45
N TYR A 65 5.93 13.04 -6.98
CA TYR A 65 7.10 13.91 -6.95
C TYR A 65 7.45 14.45 -8.34
N PHE A 66 7.50 13.58 -9.35
CA PHE A 66 7.80 13.99 -10.71
C PHE A 66 6.73 14.90 -11.30
N ALA A 67 5.45 14.61 -11.07
CA ALA A 67 4.35 15.47 -11.52
C ALA A 67 4.43 16.86 -10.88
N MET A 68 4.75 16.95 -9.59
CA MET A 68 4.95 18.23 -8.90
C MET A 68 6.18 18.98 -9.40
N THR A 69 7.21 18.27 -9.87
CA THR A 69 8.48 18.86 -10.31
C THR A 69 8.40 19.37 -11.75
N TYR A 70 7.78 18.59 -12.65
CA TYR A 70 7.81 18.85 -14.09
C TYR A 70 6.51 19.40 -14.67
N THR A 71 5.37 19.20 -14.00
CA THR A 71 4.06 19.69 -14.45
C THR A 71 3.23 20.24 -13.27
N PRO A 72 3.77 21.19 -12.47
CA PRO A 72 3.13 21.66 -11.25
C PRO A 72 1.72 22.23 -11.48
N GLU A 73 1.45 22.82 -12.65
CA GLU A 73 0.15 23.38 -13.05
C GLU A 73 -0.96 22.33 -13.22
N ARG A 74 -0.60 21.04 -13.28
CA ARG A 74 -1.55 19.92 -13.40
C ARG A 74 -1.86 19.26 -12.06
N VAL A 75 -1.11 19.58 -11.00
CA VAL A 75 -1.22 18.91 -9.70
C VAL A 75 -1.94 19.78 -8.70
N HIS A 76 -3.09 19.32 -8.21
CA HIS A 76 -3.93 20.05 -7.27
C HIS A 76 -4.04 19.27 -5.96
N GLY A 77 -3.80 19.93 -4.82
CA GLY A 77 -3.94 19.33 -3.49
C GLY A 77 -3.09 18.06 -3.21
N PRO A 78 -1.81 17.99 -3.62
CA PRO A 78 -1.00 16.77 -3.47
C PRO A 78 -0.82 16.34 -2.01
N GLU A 79 -0.86 17.28 -1.07
CA GLU A 79 -0.65 17.01 0.35
C GLU A 79 -1.80 16.20 0.97
N ILE A 80 -3.04 16.66 0.75
CA ILE A 80 -4.25 15.97 1.25
C ILE A 80 -4.37 14.60 0.57
N GLY A 81 -4.14 14.55 -0.75
CA GLY A 81 -4.15 13.30 -1.50
C GLY A 81 -3.14 12.28 -0.96
N LEU A 82 -1.89 12.70 -0.72
CA LEU A 82 -0.86 11.84 -0.17
C LEU A 82 -1.17 11.37 1.26
N LEU A 83 -1.69 12.27 2.11
CA LEU A 83 -2.09 11.94 3.48
C LEU A 83 -3.18 10.86 3.49
N LEU A 84 -4.27 11.08 2.75
CA LEU A 84 -5.39 10.13 2.68
C LEU A 84 -4.96 8.80 2.07
N ALA A 85 -4.20 8.83 0.97
CA ALA A 85 -3.68 7.62 0.34
C ALA A 85 -2.80 6.81 1.31
N SER A 86 -1.94 7.47 2.09
CA SER A 86 -1.06 6.81 3.07
C SER A 86 -1.86 6.07 4.14
N ILE A 87 -2.89 6.71 4.69
CA ILE A 87 -3.76 6.12 5.71
C ILE A 87 -4.53 4.93 5.13
N ILE A 88 -5.17 5.12 3.96
CA ILE A 88 -6.00 4.10 3.32
C ILE A 88 -5.15 2.88 2.95
N ILE A 89 -4.01 3.08 2.29
CA ILE A 89 -3.15 1.99 1.85
C ILE A 89 -2.62 1.20 3.05
N ALA A 90 -2.15 1.87 4.12
CA ALA A 90 -1.67 1.17 5.30
C ALA A 90 -2.78 0.34 5.97
N ALA A 91 -3.97 0.92 6.16
CA ALA A 91 -5.10 0.23 6.77
C ALA A 91 -5.54 -0.99 5.95
N VAL A 92 -5.68 -0.82 4.62
CA VAL A 92 -6.04 -1.91 3.70
C VAL A 92 -4.97 -3.00 3.69
N HIS A 93 -3.69 -2.62 3.65
CA HIS A 93 -2.56 -3.56 3.66
C HIS A 93 -2.57 -4.44 4.92
N ILE A 94 -2.76 -3.84 6.10
CA ILE A 94 -2.90 -4.58 7.35
C ILE A 94 -4.13 -5.50 7.29
N GLY A 95 -5.27 -4.98 6.83
CA GLY A 95 -6.51 -5.76 6.73
C GLY A 95 -6.36 -7.01 5.86
N ILE A 96 -5.72 -6.87 4.69
CA ILE A 96 -5.45 -7.99 3.79
C ILE A 96 -4.57 -9.04 4.47
N LEU A 97 -3.46 -8.63 5.11
CA LEU A 97 -2.56 -9.56 5.80
C LEU A 97 -3.23 -10.23 7.00
N ALA A 98 -4.04 -9.49 7.76
CA ALA A 98 -4.78 -10.03 8.89
C ALA A 98 -5.81 -11.09 8.46
N VAL A 99 -6.52 -10.86 7.35
CA VAL A 99 -7.43 -11.86 6.77
C VAL A 99 -6.66 -13.06 6.23
N ALA A 100 -5.54 -12.84 5.54
CA ALA A 100 -4.71 -13.91 5.01
C ALA A 100 -4.09 -14.78 6.11
N ALA A 101 -3.76 -14.21 7.27
CA ALA A 101 -3.23 -14.93 8.41
C ALA A 101 -4.29 -15.74 9.20
N ARG A 102 -5.58 -15.47 8.98
CA ARG A 102 -6.69 -16.23 9.62
C ARG A 102 -7.05 -17.51 8.86
N LYS A 103 -6.69 -17.60 7.58
CA LYS A 103 -6.97 -18.78 6.76
C LYS A 103 -5.74 -19.69 6.79
N PRO A 104 -5.80 -20.87 7.45
CA PRO A 104 -4.69 -21.83 7.45
C PRO A 104 -4.39 -22.36 6.05
#